data_AF-X0WIW2-F1
#
_entry.id   AF-X0WIW2-F1
#
_cell.length_a   1.000
_cell.length_b   1.000
_cell.length_c   1.000
_cell.angle_alpha   90.00
_cell.angle_beta   90.00
_cell.angle_gamma   90.00
#
_symmetry.space_group_name_H-M   'P 1'
#
loop_
_entity.id
_entity.type
_entity.pdbx_description
1 polymer ?
#
loop_
_entity_poly.entity_id
_entity_poly.type
_entity_poly.pdbx_seq_one_letter_code
_entity_poly.pdbx_strand_id
1 'polypeptide(L)'
;LSGLYNSEELVRLLYFTAELKRDYGIEILSAKQTDTPNYTYALPSILAGAGIRYLAVGQNASVPYRRPEVNPCYWVGPDGSEVLLWHSPAYGESGHTGSSWRLIQHRIRVAERESGICDAIGCYGLYGDNTVINLNDYRFRLELARAWNRRWAYPKLVLGTPYDLLHYIEEKFGSKLPRVRGDWGSDWEDGAASSARETGINRRAKNLLAAAETLATIVSAIREDYSYPKKQIDEAYRNVMLYDEHTWGASTSISEPE
;
A
#
# COMPACT_ATOMS: atom_id res chain seq x y z
N LEU A 1 6.01 8.20 3.34
CA LEU A 1 5.77 8.01 4.79
C LEU A 1 4.35 8.40 5.16
N SER A 2 3.42 7.45 5.35
CA SER A 2 2.01 7.85 5.51
C SER A 2 1.71 8.74 6.74
N GLY A 3 2.58 8.74 7.76
CA GLY A 3 2.48 9.66 8.90
C GLY A 3 2.98 11.07 8.63
N LEU A 4 3.66 11.33 7.51
CA LEU A 4 4.02 12.69 7.06
C LEU A 4 2.94 13.35 6.19
N TYR A 5 2.09 12.55 5.55
CA TYR A 5 0.98 13.04 4.75
C TYR A 5 -0.10 13.59 5.67
N ASN A 6 -0.68 14.74 5.32
CA ASN A 6 -1.95 15.15 5.89
C ASN A 6 -3.11 14.43 5.17
N SER A 7 -4.34 14.57 5.69
CA SER A 7 -5.52 13.90 5.11
C SER A 7 -5.80 14.29 3.66
N GLU A 8 -5.55 15.55 3.28
CA GLU A 8 -5.75 16.01 1.90
C GLU A 8 -4.77 15.33 0.95
N GLU A 9 -3.49 15.22 1.32
CA GLU A 9 -2.51 14.54 0.48
C GLU A 9 -2.83 13.04 0.34
N LEU A 10 -3.27 12.38 1.41
CA LEU A 10 -3.72 10.98 1.33
C LEU A 10 -4.90 10.80 0.38
N VAL A 11 -5.82 11.77 0.32
CA VAL A 11 -6.92 11.79 -0.66
C VAL A 11 -6.38 12.05 -2.07
N ARG A 12 -5.45 13.00 -2.24
CA ARG A 12 -4.83 13.35 -3.52
C ARG A 12 -4.04 12.20 -4.13
N LEU A 13 -3.41 11.33 -3.31
CA LEU A 13 -2.75 10.10 -3.78
C LEU A 13 -3.70 9.20 -4.59
N LEU A 14 -5.01 9.29 -4.35
CA LEU A 14 -6.03 8.48 -5.01
C LEU A 14 -6.61 9.16 -6.26
N TYR A 15 -6.22 10.39 -6.59
CA TYR A 15 -6.78 11.12 -7.74
C TYR A 15 -6.49 10.40 -9.06
N PHE A 16 -5.27 9.89 -9.23
CA PHE A 16 -4.93 9.10 -10.41
C PHE A 16 -5.82 7.85 -10.55
N THR A 17 -6.12 7.18 -9.43
CA THR A 17 -7.05 6.04 -9.41
C THR A 17 -8.47 6.47 -9.84
N ALA A 18 -8.93 7.62 -9.35
CA ALA A 18 -10.23 8.16 -9.74
C ALA A 18 -10.29 8.58 -11.22
N GLU A 19 -9.20 9.11 -11.77
CA GLU A 19 -9.06 9.43 -13.19
C GLU A 19 -9.12 8.17 -14.05
N LEU A 20 -8.40 7.10 -13.70
CA LEU A 20 -8.47 5.82 -14.40
C LEU A 20 -9.90 5.26 -14.46
N LYS A 21 -10.65 5.38 -13.36
CA LYS A 21 -12.07 4.99 -13.32
C LYS A 21 -12.92 5.85 -14.24
N ARG A 22 -12.74 7.17 -14.21
CA ARG A 22 -13.55 8.12 -14.99
C ARG A 22 -13.30 7.98 -16.50
N ASP A 23 -12.03 7.87 -16.89
CA ASP A 23 -11.63 7.96 -18.28
C ASP A 23 -11.71 6.60 -18.99
N TYR A 24 -11.53 5.49 -18.24
CA TYR A 24 -11.44 4.15 -18.81
C TYR A 24 -12.40 3.12 -18.18
N GLY A 25 -13.19 3.49 -17.16
CA GLY A 25 -14.09 2.56 -16.48
C GLY A 25 -13.38 1.48 -15.66
N ILE A 26 -12.08 1.64 -15.38
CA ILE A 26 -11.28 0.66 -14.64
C ILE A 26 -11.59 0.82 -13.15
N GLU A 27 -12.20 -0.21 -12.55
CA GLU A 27 -12.41 -0.24 -11.10
C GLU A 27 -11.17 -0.78 -10.37
N ILE A 28 -10.68 0.02 -9.40
CA ILE A 28 -9.56 -0.35 -8.54
C ILE A 28 -10.12 -0.54 -7.13
N LEU A 29 -10.20 -1.81 -6.70
CA LEU A 29 -10.79 -2.21 -5.41
C LEU A 29 -9.75 -2.54 -4.35
N SER A 30 -8.48 -2.63 -4.72
CA SER A 30 -7.38 -2.98 -3.82
C SER A 30 -6.24 -1.97 -3.88
N ALA A 31 -5.75 -1.56 -2.72
CA ALA A 31 -4.52 -0.82 -2.54
C ALA A 31 -3.38 -1.75 -2.09
N LYS A 32 -2.16 -1.33 -2.41
CA LYS A 32 -0.92 -1.98 -1.99
C LYS A 32 -0.06 -0.93 -1.33
N GLN A 33 0.50 -1.25 -0.17
CA GLN A 33 1.53 -0.44 0.43
C GLN A 33 2.72 -1.31 0.81
N THR A 34 3.90 -0.96 0.32
CA THR A 34 5.12 -1.77 0.42
C THR A 34 6.24 -0.92 0.94
N ASP A 35 7.02 -1.47 1.87
CA ASP A 35 8.25 -0.86 2.39
C ASP A 35 8.06 0.49 3.11
N THR A 36 6.81 0.93 3.31
CA THR A 36 6.53 2.11 4.13
C THR A 36 6.55 1.73 5.62
N PRO A 37 7.20 2.52 6.49
CA PRO A 37 7.36 2.17 7.89
C PRO A 37 6.08 2.33 8.72
N ASN A 38 5.09 3.13 8.30
CA ASN A 38 3.91 3.46 9.10
C ASN A 38 2.63 3.53 8.24
N TYR A 39 1.49 3.26 8.89
CA TYR A 39 0.13 3.34 8.36
C TYR A 39 -0.77 4.12 9.33
N THR A 40 -1.18 5.34 8.94
CA THR A 40 -2.04 6.18 9.77
C THR A 40 -3.47 5.66 9.87
N TYR A 41 -4.10 5.90 11.02
CA TYR A 41 -5.45 5.47 11.39
C TYR A 41 -6.54 6.04 10.49
N ALA A 42 -6.29 7.17 9.82
CA ALA A 42 -7.21 7.75 8.83
C ALA A 42 -7.26 6.97 7.51
N LEU A 43 -6.25 6.13 7.23
CA LEU A 43 -6.08 5.48 5.93
C LEU A 43 -7.29 4.60 5.53
N PRO A 44 -7.89 3.76 6.42
CA PRO A 44 -9.08 3.00 6.07
C PRO A 44 -10.25 3.86 5.62
N SER A 45 -10.51 4.99 6.29
CA SER A 45 -11.60 5.90 5.93
C SER A 45 -11.38 6.49 4.54
N ILE A 46 -10.14 6.90 4.24
CA ILE A 46 -9.76 7.49 2.95
C ILE A 46 -9.88 6.46 1.82
N LEU A 47 -9.36 5.25 2.03
CA LEU A 47 -9.45 4.17 1.06
C LEU A 47 -10.90 3.76 0.80
N ALA A 48 -11.68 3.54 1.87
CA ALA A 48 -13.09 3.17 1.76
C ALA A 48 -13.93 4.27 1.08
N GLY A 49 -13.67 5.54 1.39
CA GLY A 49 -14.31 6.68 0.75
C GLY A 49 -14.01 6.78 -0.76
N ALA A 50 -12.88 6.25 -1.21
CA ALA A 50 -12.54 6.12 -2.63
C ALA A 50 -13.07 4.83 -3.28
N GLY A 51 -13.80 3.99 -2.54
CA GLY A 51 -14.31 2.69 -3.00
C GLY A 51 -13.27 1.57 -2.99
N ILE A 52 -12.10 1.78 -2.39
CA ILE A 52 -11.08 0.75 -2.19
C ILE A 52 -11.46 -0.07 -0.96
N ARG A 53 -11.55 -1.38 -1.13
CA ARG A 53 -12.04 -2.32 -0.10
C ARG A 53 -10.94 -3.13 0.55
N TYR A 54 -9.82 -3.28 -0.14
CA TYR A 54 -8.75 -4.21 0.21
C TYR A 54 -7.41 -3.50 0.33
N LEU A 55 -6.63 -3.80 1.36
CA LEU A 55 -5.28 -3.27 1.54
C LEU A 55 -4.30 -4.42 1.81
N ALA A 56 -3.29 -4.56 0.95
CA ALA A 56 -2.18 -5.48 1.17
C ALA A 56 -0.90 -4.74 1.55
N VAL A 57 -0.40 -5.01 2.75
CA VAL A 57 0.81 -4.44 3.30
C VAL A 57 1.99 -5.40 3.15
N GLY A 58 3.13 -4.91 2.66
CA GLY A 58 4.40 -5.63 2.64
C GLY A 58 5.44 -4.91 3.48
N GLN A 59 5.79 -5.48 4.63
CA GLN A 59 6.76 -4.90 5.56
C GLN A 59 8.21 -5.12 5.08
N ASN A 60 9.11 -4.20 5.43
CA ASN A 60 10.54 -4.49 5.45
C ASN A 60 10.89 -5.43 6.60
N ALA A 61 11.41 -6.61 6.30
CA ALA A 61 11.70 -7.63 7.31
C ALA A 61 12.81 -7.20 8.30
N SER A 62 13.63 -6.21 7.94
CA SER A 62 14.74 -5.70 8.76
C SER A 62 14.31 -4.66 9.79
N VAL A 63 13.06 -4.18 9.74
CA VAL A 63 12.58 -3.09 10.58
C VAL A 63 11.56 -3.61 11.58
N PRO A 64 11.78 -3.45 12.90
CA PRO A 64 10.79 -3.78 13.92
C PRO A 64 9.49 -3.03 13.66
N TYR A 65 8.35 -3.72 13.72
CA TYR A 65 7.09 -3.16 13.24
C TYR A 65 5.94 -3.50 14.17
N ARG A 66 5.20 -2.48 14.61
CA ARG A 66 3.94 -2.62 15.33
C ARG A 66 2.80 -2.81 14.33
N ARG A 67 2.31 -4.04 14.24
CA ARG A 67 1.19 -4.46 13.39
C ARG A 67 0.01 -4.96 14.23
N PRO A 68 -1.19 -5.12 13.64
CA PRO A 68 -2.27 -5.85 14.30
C PRO A 68 -1.79 -7.25 14.72
N GLU A 69 -2.21 -7.71 15.90
CA GLU A 69 -1.92 -9.07 16.38
C GLU A 69 -2.61 -10.16 15.54
N VAL A 70 -3.66 -9.76 14.81
CA VAL A 70 -4.52 -10.60 13.99
C VAL A 70 -4.36 -10.25 12.52
N ASN A 71 -4.24 -11.28 11.68
CA ASN A 71 -4.02 -11.14 10.25
C ASN A 71 -4.61 -12.35 9.51
N PRO A 72 -5.53 -12.17 8.56
CA PRO A 72 -6.13 -10.91 8.10
C PRO A 72 -7.14 -10.31 9.11
N CYS A 73 -7.46 -9.03 8.96
CA CYS A 73 -8.45 -8.32 9.79
C CYS A 73 -9.11 -7.15 9.06
N TYR A 74 -10.29 -6.73 9.50
CA TYR A 74 -10.88 -5.46 9.08
C TYR A 74 -10.25 -4.32 9.86
N TRP A 75 -9.61 -3.38 9.17
CA TRP A 75 -9.08 -2.17 9.79
C TRP A 75 -10.12 -1.06 9.68
N VAL A 76 -10.64 -0.62 10.83
CA VAL A 76 -11.78 0.30 10.93
C VAL A 76 -11.28 1.70 11.20
N GLY A 77 -11.48 2.64 10.28
CA GLY A 77 -11.08 4.03 10.42
C GLY A 77 -11.90 4.81 11.46
N PRO A 78 -11.53 6.07 11.74
CA PRO A 78 -12.19 6.92 12.74
C PRO A 78 -13.67 7.22 12.43
N ASP A 79 -14.08 7.20 11.17
CA ASP A 79 -15.47 7.38 10.73
C ASP A 79 -16.31 6.09 10.78
N GLY A 80 -15.71 4.95 11.15
CA GLY A 80 -16.36 3.65 11.17
C GLY A 80 -16.31 2.90 9.84
N SER A 81 -15.83 3.52 8.76
CA SER A 81 -15.55 2.84 7.50
C SER A 81 -14.41 1.84 7.67
N GLU A 82 -14.41 0.75 6.92
CA GLU A 82 -13.42 -0.32 7.07
C GLU A 82 -12.86 -0.80 5.73
N VAL A 83 -11.61 -1.24 5.75
CA VAL A 83 -10.98 -1.99 4.66
C VAL A 83 -10.47 -3.31 5.20
N LEU A 84 -10.52 -4.36 4.38
CA LEU A 84 -9.92 -5.64 4.74
C LEU A 84 -8.41 -5.58 4.50
N LEU A 85 -7.66 -5.73 5.58
CA LEU A 85 -6.21 -5.67 5.63
C LEU A 85 -5.61 -7.08 5.66
N TRP A 86 -4.60 -7.29 4.81
CA TRP A 86 -3.66 -8.40 4.95
C TRP A 86 -2.24 -7.87 5.01
N HIS A 87 -1.47 -8.34 5.98
CA HIS A 87 -0.12 -7.89 6.27
C HIS A 87 0.90 -9.00 6.05
N SER A 88 1.91 -8.75 5.23
CA SER A 88 3.06 -9.63 5.07
C SER A 88 4.26 -9.15 5.89
N PRO A 89 4.94 -10.03 6.64
CA PRO A 89 6.13 -9.66 7.40
C PRO A 89 7.35 -9.33 6.53
N ALA A 90 7.31 -9.65 5.24
CA ALA A 90 8.35 -9.33 4.26
C ALA A 90 7.72 -9.04 2.89
N TYR A 91 8.20 -8.04 2.16
CA TYR A 91 7.69 -7.72 0.82
C TYR A 91 8.33 -8.52 -0.33
N GLY A 92 9.36 -9.34 -0.05
CA GLY A 92 10.06 -10.19 -1.04
C GLY A 92 9.90 -11.69 -0.80
N GLU A 93 8.86 -12.10 -0.07
CA GLU A 93 8.65 -13.49 0.37
C GLU A 93 8.41 -14.44 -0.81
N SER A 94 7.64 -14.03 -1.81
CA SER A 94 7.35 -14.84 -3.00
C SER A 94 8.58 -15.08 -3.89
N GLY A 95 9.50 -14.11 -3.94
CA GLY A 95 10.78 -14.24 -4.65
C GLY A 95 11.58 -15.44 -4.16
N HIS A 96 11.71 -15.59 -2.84
CA HIS A 96 12.37 -16.71 -2.19
C HIS A 96 11.54 -17.99 -2.26
N THR A 97 10.30 -17.96 -1.79
CA THR A 97 9.47 -19.17 -1.63
C THR A 97 9.11 -19.82 -2.96
N GLY A 98 8.87 -19.03 -4.01
CA GLY A 98 8.52 -19.51 -5.35
C GLY A 98 9.70 -19.93 -6.22
N SER A 99 10.94 -19.87 -5.74
CA SER A 99 12.13 -20.16 -6.55
C SER A 99 12.44 -21.65 -6.72
N SER A 100 11.89 -22.52 -5.87
CA SER A 100 12.09 -23.97 -5.99
C SER A 100 11.00 -24.78 -5.31
N TRP A 101 10.87 -26.05 -5.71
CA TRP A 101 9.94 -27.01 -5.12
C TRP A 101 10.14 -27.17 -3.60
N ARG A 102 11.40 -27.21 -3.15
CA ARG A 102 11.75 -27.38 -1.74
C ARG A 102 11.27 -26.19 -0.89
N LEU A 103 11.37 -24.98 -1.42
CA LEU A 103 10.98 -23.76 -0.70
C LEU A 103 9.46 -23.60 -0.65
N ILE A 104 8.74 -24.01 -1.70
CA ILE A 104 7.29 -24.16 -1.66
C ILE A 104 6.87 -25.13 -0.55
N GLN A 105 7.48 -26.34 -0.51
CA GLN A 105 7.18 -27.32 0.54
C GLN A 105 7.48 -26.77 1.94
N HIS A 106 8.58 -26.04 2.10
CA HIS A 106 8.92 -25.40 3.37
C HIS A 106 7.86 -24.38 3.76
N ARG A 107 7.47 -23.48 2.85
CA ARG A 107 6.47 -22.44 3.15
C ARG A 107 5.14 -23.06 3.54
N ILE A 108 4.68 -24.11 2.84
CA ILE A 108 3.44 -24.83 3.18
C ILE A 108 3.47 -25.36 4.62
N ARG A 109 4.57 -25.98 5.05
CA ARG A 109 4.70 -26.47 6.43
C ARG A 109 4.66 -25.35 7.48
N VAL A 110 5.21 -24.18 7.15
CA VAL A 110 5.15 -23.01 8.04
C VAL A 110 3.71 -22.49 8.09
N ALA A 111 3.10 -22.34 6.91
CA ALA A 111 1.70 -21.98 6.71
C ALA A 111 0.71 -22.84 7.52
N GLU A 112 0.86 -24.15 7.50
CA GLU A 112 0.04 -25.10 8.27
C GLU A 112 0.11 -24.87 9.78
N ARG A 113 1.24 -24.35 10.29
CA ARG A 113 1.42 -24.02 11.71
C ARG A 113 0.86 -22.65 12.06
N GLU A 114 0.86 -21.73 11.10
CA GLU A 114 0.38 -20.35 11.24
C GLU A 114 -1.14 -20.23 11.02
N SER A 115 -1.79 -21.21 10.38
CA SER A 115 -3.20 -21.13 10.04
C SER A 115 -4.10 -21.12 11.29
N GLY A 116 -4.83 -20.01 11.49
CA GLY A 116 -5.77 -19.86 12.61
C GLY A 116 -7.18 -19.41 12.23
N ILE A 117 -7.35 -18.72 11.07
CA ILE A 117 -8.63 -18.10 10.69
C ILE A 117 -9.04 -18.39 9.23
N CYS A 118 -8.08 -18.38 8.30
CA CYS A 118 -8.32 -18.57 6.87
C CYS A 118 -7.53 -19.78 6.34
N ASP A 119 -7.99 -20.37 5.24
CA ASP A 119 -7.30 -21.46 4.52
C ASP A 119 -6.44 -20.99 3.34
N ALA A 120 -6.35 -19.67 3.15
CA ALA A 120 -5.47 -19.02 2.17
C ALA A 120 -4.36 -18.27 2.87
N ILE A 121 -3.16 -18.39 2.31
CA ILE A 121 -1.94 -17.76 2.84
C ILE A 121 -1.29 -17.02 1.68
N GLY A 122 -1.20 -15.70 1.82
CA GLY A 122 -0.49 -14.87 0.87
C GLY A 122 1.02 -15.03 1.01
N CYS A 123 1.73 -14.93 -0.11
CA CYS A 123 3.18 -14.75 -0.15
C CYS A 123 3.44 -13.44 -0.91
N TYR A 124 3.90 -12.41 -0.21
CA TYR A 124 3.98 -11.06 -0.79
C TYR A 124 5.20 -10.90 -1.69
N GLY A 125 4.99 -10.27 -2.85
CA GLY A 125 6.02 -9.72 -3.74
C GLY A 125 7.02 -10.72 -4.33
N LEU A 126 7.06 -10.74 -5.65
CA LEU A 126 7.97 -11.58 -6.41
C LEU A 126 9.39 -11.00 -6.46
N TYR A 127 9.48 -9.68 -6.58
CA TYR A 127 10.72 -8.94 -6.75
C TYR A 127 10.94 -8.01 -5.56
N GLY A 128 12.21 -7.74 -5.28
CA GLY A 128 12.61 -6.72 -4.31
C GLY A 128 12.86 -5.37 -4.99
N ASP A 129 13.60 -4.52 -4.28
CA ASP A 129 13.87 -3.14 -4.67
C ASP A 129 14.54 -3.07 -6.05
N ASN A 130 14.08 -2.13 -6.88
CA ASN A 130 14.67 -1.76 -8.18
C ASN A 130 15.04 -2.93 -9.10
N THR A 131 14.38 -4.07 -8.93
CA THR A 131 14.71 -5.29 -9.67
C THR A 131 14.01 -5.29 -11.02
N VAL A 132 14.76 -5.56 -12.09
CA VAL A 132 14.21 -5.72 -13.44
C VAL A 132 13.23 -6.90 -13.47
N ILE A 133 12.03 -6.67 -13.99
CA ILE A 133 11.04 -7.72 -14.20
C ILE A 133 11.57 -8.68 -15.26
N ASN A 134 11.86 -9.93 -14.84
CA ASN A 134 12.35 -10.97 -15.73
C ASN A 134 11.21 -11.92 -16.13
N LEU A 135 10.80 -11.87 -17.40
CA LEU A 135 9.72 -12.71 -17.91
C LEU A 135 10.01 -14.21 -17.82
N ASN A 136 11.27 -14.63 -17.92
CA ASN A 136 11.63 -16.05 -17.78
C ASN A 136 11.45 -16.53 -16.33
N ASP A 137 11.76 -15.66 -15.38
CA ASP A 137 11.58 -15.92 -13.94
C ASP A 137 10.09 -16.05 -13.58
N TYR A 138 9.25 -15.21 -14.18
CA TYR A 138 7.79 -15.30 -14.07
C TYR A 138 7.23 -16.59 -14.70
N ARG A 139 7.66 -16.91 -15.94
CA ARG A 139 7.26 -18.15 -16.63
C ARG A 139 7.65 -19.40 -15.85
N PHE A 140 8.85 -19.42 -15.28
CA PHE A 140 9.32 -20.51 -14.44
C PHE A 140 8.38 -20.74 -13.25
N ARG A 141 7.99 -19.67 -12.53
CA ARG A 141 7.06 -19.76 -11.40
C ARG A 141 5.66 -20.21 -11.79
N LEU A 142 5.16 -19.76 -12.94
CA LEU A 142 3.90 -20.26 -13.49
C LEU A 142 3.95 -21.77 -13.75
N GLU A 143 5.00 -22.26 -14.40
CA GLU A 143 5.16 -23.69 -14.67
C GLU A 143 5.36 -24.50 -13.39
N LEU A 144 6.09 -23.96 -12.42
CA LEU A 144 6.25 -24.57 -11.10
C LEU A 144 4.90 -24.72 -10.38
N ALA A 145 4.09 -23.66 -10.37
CA ALA A 145 2.75 -23.69 -9.78
C ALA A 145 1.82 -24.67 -10.51
N ARG A 146 1.87 -24.72 -11.85
CA ARG A 146 1.11 -25.68 -12.66
C ARG A 146 1.52 -27.12 -12.38
N ALA A 147 2.81 -27.40 -12.33
CA ALA A 147 3.35 -28.72 -12.02
C ALA A 147 2.92 -29.17 -10.61
N TRP A 148 2.99 -28.28 -9.63
CA TRP A 148 2.50 -28.53 -8.27
C TRP A 148 1.02 -28.88 -8.26
N ASN A 149 0.19 -28.03 -8.87
CA ASN A 149 -1.27 -28.17 -8.85
C ASN A 149 -1.77 -29.41 -9.61
N ARG A 150 -1.00 -29.93 -10.58
CA ARG A 150 -1.25 -31.22 -11.23
C ARG A 150 -0.88 -32.40 -10.35
N ARG A 151 0.21 -32.28 -9.58
CA ARG A 151 0.75 -33.37 -8.75
C ARG A 151 -0.01 -33.58 -7.45
N TRP A 152 -0.55 -32.51 -6.87
CA TRP A 152 -1.16 -32.49 -5.54
C TRP A 152 -2.59 -31.94 -5.55
N ALA A 153 -3.43 -32.54 -4.70
CA ALA A 153 -4.79 -32.06 -4.47
C ALA A 153 -4.76 -30.69 -3.76
N TYR A 154 -3.98 -30.58 -2.67
CA TYR A 154 -3.83 -29.37 -1.86
C TYR A 154 -2.40 -29.23 -1.31
N PRO A 155 -2.00 -28.01 -0.91
CA PRO A 155 -2.66 -26.74 -1.21
C PRO A 155 -2.53 -26.39 -2.70
N LYS A 156 -3.42 -25.51 -3.19
CA LYS A 156 -3.33 -24.97 -4.55
C LYS A 156 -2.46 -23.70 -4.56
N LEU A 157 -1.49 -23.66 -5.47
CA LEU A 157 -0.66 -22.48 -5.69
C LEU A 157 -1.33 -21.58 -6.72
N VAL A 158 -1.58 -20.33 -6.35
CA VAL A 158 -2.23 -19.34 -7.21
C VAL A 158 -1.30 -18.14 -7.35
N LEU A 159 -0.96 -17.79 -8.59
CA LEU A 159 -0.32 -16.51 -8.88
C LEU A 159 -1.45 -15.51 -9.11
N GLY A 160 -1.56 -14.53 -8.22
CA GLY A 160 -2.66 -13.57 -8.24
C GLY A 160 -2.22 -12.21 -7.72
N THR A 161 -3.21 -11.33 -7.65
CA THR A 161 -3.12 -9.97 -7.16
C THR A 161 -3.51 -9.90 -5.68
N PRO A 162 -3.23 -8.78 -4.99
CA PRO A 162 -3.82 -8.50 -3.68
C PRO A 162 -5.35 -8.66 -3.64
N TYR A 163 -6.04 -8.25 -4.71
CA TYR A 163 -7.48 -8.41 -4.85
C TYR A 163 -7.88 -9.88 -4.77
N ASP A 164 -7.24 -10.76 -5.52
CA ASP A 164 -7.61 -12.19 -5.57
C ASP A 164 -7.54 -12.86 -4.20
N LEU A 165 -6.49 -12.57 -3.42
CA LEU A 165 -6.32 -13.09 -2.07
C LEU A 165 -7.38 -12.54 -1.11
N LEU A 166 -7.53 -11.22 -1.08
CA LEU A 166 -8.37 -10.53 -0.10
C LEU A 166 -9.86 -10.74 -0.38
N HIS A 167 -10.25 -10.79 -1.66
CA HIS A 167 -11.60 -11.12 -2.05
C HIS A 167 -11.97 -12.57 -1.68
N TYR A 168 -11.08 -13.54 -1.95
CA TYR A 168 -11.29 -14.93 -1.52
C TYR A 168 -11.46 -15.04 0.01
N ILE A 169 -10.60 -14.36 0.76
CA ILE A 169 -10.67 -14.32 2.23
C ILE A 169 -11.99 -13.71 2.69
N GLU A 170 -12.40 -12.59 2.10
CA GLU A 170 -13.65 -11.92 2.45
C GLU A 170 -14.87 -12.83 2.21
N GLU A 171 -14.97 -13.43 1.02
CA GLU A 171 -16.11 -14.27 0.64
C GLU A 171 -16.26 -15.51 1.54
N LYS A 172 -15.15 -16.10 1.97
CA LYS A 172 -15.15 -17.37 2.72
C LYS A 172 -15.07 -17.20 4.23
N PHE A 173 -14.38 -16.17 4.69
CA PHE A 173 -14.00 -16.00 6.09
C PHE A 173 -14.35 -14.63 6.67
N GLY A 174 -14.84 -13.67 5.86
CA GLY A 174 -15.10 -12.28 6.29
C GLY A 174 -15.88 -12.17 7.59
N SER A 175 -16.93 -12.98 7.78
CA SER A 175 -17.74 -12.97 9.02
C SER A 175 -16.99 -13.38 10.30
N LYS A 176 -15.83 -14.03 10.17
CA LYS A 176 -14.97 -14.46 11.28
C LYS A 176 -13.81 -13.51 11.55
N LEU A 177 -13.57 -12.54 10.66
CA LEU A 177 -12.41 -11.67 10.76
C LEU A 177 -12.61 -10.64 11.87
N PRO A 178 -11.61 -10.43 12.73
CA PRO A 178 -11.66 -9.41 13.76
C PRO A 178 -11.61 -8.00 13.15
N ARG A 179 -12.14 -7.04 13.90
CA ARG A 179 -12.04 -5.61 13.60
C ARG A 179 -11.00 -4.97 14.50
N VAL A 180 -10.09 -4.20 13.91
CA VAL A 180 -9.01 -3.51 14.62
C VAL A 180 -9.03 -2.02 14.34
N ARG A 181 -8.50 -1.22 15.27
CA ARG A 181 -8.43 0.25 15.21
C ARG A 181 -7.06 0.73 15.68
N GLY A 182 -6.68 1.94 15.27
CA GLY A 182 -5.43 2.59 15.63
C GLY A 182 -4.42 2.67 14.47
N ASP A 183 -3.31 3.34 14.76
CA ASP A 183 -2.14 3.43 13.88
C ASP A 183 -1.26 2.17 13.98
N TRP A 184 -0.56 1.88 12.90
CA TRP A 184 0.44 0.82 12.82
C TRP A 184 1.75 1.40 12.29
N GLY A 185 2.89 0.89 12.71
CA GLY A 185 4.14 1.51 12.30
C GLY A 185 5.39 1.08 13.01
N SER A 186 6.46 1.81 12.73
CA SER A 186 7.77 1.62 13.34
C SER A 186 8.42 2.97 13.59
N ASP A 187 9.43 2.98 14.46
CA ASP A 187 10.20 4.20 14.75
C ASP A 187 11.09 4.61 13.55
N TRP A 188 11.12 3.84 12.45
CA TRP A 188 11.83 4.22 11.22
C TRP A 188 11.28 5.51 10.61
N GLU A 189 9.99 5.82 10.80
CA GLU A 189 9.40 7.09 10.34
C GLU A 189 9.98 8.32 11.07
N ASP A 190 10.56 8.15 12.27
CA ASP A 190 11.24 9.22 13.01
C ASP A 190 12.49 9.73 12.26
N GLY A 191 12.99 8.98 11.27
CA GLY A 191 14.05 9.41 10.37
C GLY A 191 13.77 10.77 9.72
N ALA A 192 12.51 11.17 9.57
CA ALA A 192 12.14 12.48 9.03
C ALA A 192 12.67 13.64 9.89
N ALA A 193 12.94 13.41 11.19
CA ALA A 193 13.55 14.41 12.06
C ALA A 193 15.00 14.74 11.68
N SER A 194 15.69 13.87 10.93
CA SER A 194 17.02 14.15 10.38
C SER A 194 17.01 15.32 9.37
N SER A 195 15.86 15.58 8.75
CA SER A 195 15.58 16.71 7.86
C SER A 195 14.47 17.60 8.43
N ALA A 196 14.48 17.84 9.75
CA ALA A 196 13.40 18.52 10.47
C ALA A 196 13.07 19.92 9.94
N ARG A 197 14.06 20.69 9.47
CA ARG A 197 13.85 22.03 8.92
C ARG A 197 13.05 21.95 7.63
N GLU A 198 13.48 21.11 6.70
CA GLU A 198 12.84 20.87 5.41
C GLU A 198 11.45 20.26 5.60
N THR A 199 11.30 19.33 6.55
CA THR A 199 10.02 18.73 6.94
C THR A 199 9.07 19.81 7.45
N GLY A 200 9.57 20.74 8.27
CA GLY A 200 8.81 21.88 8.77
C GLY A 200 8.37 22.84 7.65
N ILE A 201 9.23 23.07 6.65
CA ILE A 201 8.89 23.85 5.46
C ILE A 201 7.80 23.14 4.64
N ASN A 202 7.96 21.84 4.36
CA ASN A 202 6.99 21.05 3.61
C ASN A 202 5.63 21.05 4.31
N ARG A 203 5.61 20.83 5.64
CA ARG A 203 4.38 20.87 6.45
C ARG A 203 3.64 22.20 6.34
N ARG A 204 4.36 23.33 6.38
CA ARG A 204 3.75 24.66 6.19
C ARG A 204 3.23 24.85 4.77
N ALA A 205 4.00 24.42 3.77
CA ALA A 205 3.62 24.52 2.36
C ALA A 205 2.30 23.80 2.07
N LYS A 206 2.12 22.57 2.58
CA LYS A 206 0.86 21.81 2.44
C LYS A 206 -0.36 22.55 2.98
N ASN A 207 -0.24 23.13 4.17
CA ASN A 207 -1.35 23.88 4.79
C ASN A 207 -1.69 25.15 4.01
N LEU A 208 -0.66 25.87 3.53
CA LEU A 208 -0.84 27.04 2.69
C LEU A 208 -1.44 26.69 1.33
N LEU A 209 -1.06 25.54 0.76
CA LEU A 209 -1.55 25.08 -0.53
C LEU A 209 -3.07 24.80 -0.49
N ALA A 210 -3.55 24.11 0.54
CA ALA A 210 -4.99 23.86 0.72
C ALA A 210 -5.78 25.17 0.86
N ALA A 211 -5.24 26.15 1.61
CA ALA A 211 -5.86 27.47 1.74
C ALA A 211 -5.84 28.26 0.42
N ALA A 212 -4.72 28.22 -0.31
CA ALA A 212 -4.56 28.89 -1.60
C ALA A 212 -5.50 28.31 -2.66
N GLU A 213 -5.64 26.99 -2.72
CA GLU A 213 -6.59 26.31 -3.59
C GLU A 213 -8.03 26.72 -3.27
N THR A 214 -8.41 26.71 -1.99
CA THR A 214 -9.74 27.15 -1.54
C THR A 214 -10.06 28.56 -2.01
N LEU A 215 -9.14 29.51 -1.80
CA LEU A 215 -9.31 30.89 -2.25
C LEU A 215 -9.36 30.99 -3.77
N ALA A 216 -8.49 30.27 -4.49
CA ALA A 216 -8.48 30.26 -5.95
C ALA A 216 -9.80 29.71 -6.52
N THR A 217 -10.37 28.67 -5.90
CA THR A 217 -11.69 28.14 -6.27
C THR A 217 -12.78 29.21 -6.07
N ILE A 218 -12.85 29.85 -4.91
CA ILE A 218 -13.83 30.91 -4.64
C ILE A 218 -13.71 32.04 -5.67
N VAL A 219 -12.48 32.53 -5.91
CA VAL A 219 -12.24 33.64 -6.84
C VAL A 219 -12.66 33.26 -8.27
N SER A 220 -12.33 32.05 -8.73
CA SER A 220 -12.74 31.55 -10.05
C SER A 220 -14.26 31.42 -10.24
N ALA A 221 -15.01 31.26 -9.14
CA ALA A 221 -16.47 31.18 -9.18
C ALA A 221 -17.16 32.56 -9.24
N ILE A 222 -16.49 33.63 -8.77
CA ILE A 222 -17.09 34.97 -8.66
C ILE A 222 -16.52 35.98 -9.67
N ARG A 223 -15.34 35.71 -10.24
CA ARG A 223 -14.66 36.59 -11.19
C ARG A 223 -14.48 35.91 -12.53
N GLU A 224 -15.10 36.48 -13.56
CA GLU A 224 -14.98 36.00 -14.95
C GLU A 224 -13.57 36.20 -15.54
N ASP A 225 -12.82 37.18 -15.03
CA ASP A 225 -11.47 37.51 -15.50
C ASP A 225 -10.37 36.67 -14.81
N TYR A 226 -10.75 35.72 -13.95
CA TYR A 226 -9.82 34.86 -13.22
C TYR A 226 -10.02 33.39 -13.58
N SER A 227 -8.95 32.74 -14.06
CA SER A 227 -8.95 31.30 -14.34
C SER A 227 -8.33 30.52 -13.18
N TYR A 228 -8.98 29.44 -12.76
CA TYR A 228 -8.47 28.57 -11.70
C TYR A 228 -7.09 27.98 -12.10
N PRO A 229 -6.04 28.16 -11.27
CA PRO A 229 -4.67 27.79 -11.62
C PRO A 229 -4.40 26.29 -11.40
N LYS A 230 -5.18 25.43 -12.08
CA LYS A 230 -5.14 23.98 -11.89
C LYS A 230 -3.74 23.40 -12.01
N LYS A 231 -3.02 23.74 -13.08
CA LYS A 231 -1.68 23.19 -13.36
C LYS A 231 -0.69 23.50 -12.23
N GLN A 232 -0.70 24.72 -11.72
CA GLN A 232 0.20 25.16 -10.66
C GLN A 232 -0.15 24.48 -9.34
N ILE A 233 -1.42 24.29 -9.04
CA ILE A 233 -1.90 23.59 -7.84
C ILE A 233 -1.51 22.10 -7.92
N ASP A 234 -1.76 21.44 -9.05
CA ASP A 234 -1.38 20.03 -9.26
C ASP A 234 0.14 19.85 -9.13
N GLU A 235 0.93 20.75 -9.70
CA GLU A 235 2.40 20.72 -9.59
C GLU A 235 2.88 20.95 -8.16
N ALA A 236 2.26 21.87 -7.42
CA ALA A 236 2.58 22.11 -6.02
C ALA A 236 2.28 20.89 -5.15
N TYR A 237 1.11 20.25 -5.33
CA TYR A 237 0.76 19.01 -4.64
C TYR A 237 1.73 17.88 -4.97
N ARG A 238 2.12 17.73 -6.25
CA ARG A 238 3.13 16.74 -6.67
C ARG A 238 4.46 16.96 -5.94
N ASN A 239 4.91 18.21 -5.82
CA ASN A 239 6.19 18.54 -5.18
C ASN A 239 6.17 18.28 -3.66
N VAL A 240 5.10 18.67 -2.96
CA VAL A 240 5.01 18.41 -1.51
C VAL A 240 4.92 16.92 -1.22
N MET A 241 4.14 16.17 -2.02
CA MET A 241 4.02 14.72 -1.87
C MET A 241 5.31 13.98 -2.24
N LEU A 242 6.08 14.48 -3.21
CA LEU A 242 7.39 13.90 -3.58
C LEU A 242 8.39 14.01 -2.44
N TYR A 243 8.33 15.08 -1.63
CA TYR A 243 9.17 15.20 -0.44
C TYR A 243 8.86 14.12 0.60
N ASP A 244 7.59 13.76 0.78
CA ASP A 244 7.16 12.76 1.78
C ASP A 244 7.25 11.31 1.30
N GLU A 245 7.71 11.10 0.06
CA GLU A 245 8.00 9.77 -0.49
C GLU A 245 8.96 9.03 0.47
N HIS A 246 8.69 7.75 0.77
CA HIS A 246 9.36 7.02 1.86
C HIS A 246 10.87 6.75 1.66
N THR A 247 11.40 6.96 0.46
CA THR A 247 12.82 6.72 0.12
C THR A 247 13.70 7.96 0.23
N TRP A 248 13.19 9.10 0.72
CA TRP A 248 13.95 10.37 0.82
C TRP A 248 15.27 10.26 1.60
N GLY A 249 15.41 9.27 2.48
CA GLY A 249 16.60 8.99 3.29
C GLY A 249 17.44 7.80 2.81
N ALA A 250 17.17 7.23 1.63
CA ALA A 250 17.93 6.09 1.11
C ALA A 250 19.41 6.46 0.94
N SER A 251 20.33 5.51 1.16
CA SER A 251 21.77 5.78 1.09
C SER A 251 22.25 6.31 -0.27
N THR A 252 21.51 6.02 -1.34
CA THR A 252 21.78 6.51 -2.70
C THR A 252 21.04 7.82 -3.03
N SER A 253 20.07 8.25 -2.22
CA SER A 253 19.18 9.38 -2.53
C SER A 253 19.87 10.75 -2.67
N ILE A 254 21.10 10.89 -2.16
CA ILE A 254 21.87 12.14 -2.19
C ILE A 254 23.00 12.06 -3.21
N SER A 255 23.85 11.02 -3.13
CA SER A 255 25.07 10.93 -3.93
C SER A 255 24.88 10.23 -5.28
N GLU A 256 23.87 9.37 -5.42
CA GLU A 256 23.61 8.57 -6.62
C GLU A 256 22.09 8.45 -6.91
N PRO A 257 21.37 9.59 -7.11
CA PRO A 257 19.95 9.55 -7.42
C PRO A 257 19.75 9.17 -8.91
N GLU A 258 19.85 7.87 -9.21
CA GLU A 258 19.51 7.31 -10.53
C GLU A 258 18.10 6.70 -10.55
#